data_AF-A0A7C2YQH0-F1
#
_entry.id   AF-A0A7C2YQH0-F1
#
_cell.length_a   1.000
_cell.length_b   1.000
_cell.length_c   1.000
_cell.angle_alpha   90.00
_cell.angle_beta   90.00
_cell.angle_gamma   90.00
#
_symmetry.space_group_name_H-M   'P 1'
#
loop_
_entity.id
_entity.type
_entity.pdbx_description
1 polymer ?
#
loop_
_entity_poly.entity_id
_entity_poly.type
_entity_poly.pdbx_seq_one_letter_code
_entity_poly.pdbx_strand_id
1 'polypeptide(L)'
;MNYESAVLIGDALWRSLRRPIVPLLWALAVAAVLVSGTALFFIPTAPGTVGGAPESYLLAQLALAPSESAISRLGSEIWTWPGVDGVTFRFPGESDPIAITERTLVVRLLSREARATVESRLRALPEVEGVRYHERPSARTRVPPASRVAALVALVGTLALALWLGHRSVTRAAALWGKELALLRSCGVSPALMRAPFFTLGAVVGLVGGGLYIVVCWAVWTWWRSLPYLRDVVPSFPYVWPSLVMVALAIGVGLGLMGALIATLAPSPRS
;
A
#
# COMPACT_ATOMS: atom_id res chain seq x y z
N MET A 1 27.67 12.40 21.32
CA MET A 1 26.63 11.89 22.23
C MET A 1 27.36 11.13 23.33
N ASN A 2 27.41 11.70 24.54
CA ASN A 2 28.24 11.15 25.63
C ASN A 2 27.60 9.87 26.17
N TYR A 3 28.41 8.89 26.59
CA TYR A 3 27.95 7.59 27.09
C TYR A 3 26.84 7.71 28.16
N GLU A 4 26.93 8.71 29.03
CA GLU A 4 25.95 9.00 30.08
C GLU A 4 24.56 9.36 29.53
N SER A 5 24.49 10.09 28.42
CA SER A 5 23.23 10.45 27.77
C SER A 5 22.53 9.24 27.15
N ALA A 6 23.29 8.27 26.65
CA ALA A 6 22.74 7.04 26.08
C ALA A 6 22.17 6.12 27.16
N VAL A 7 22.84 6.00 28.32
CA VAL A 7 22.37 5.20 29.46
C VAL A 7 21.07 5.76 30.03
N LEU A 8 20.98 7.08 30.20
CA LEU A 8 19.75 7.76 30.66
C LEU A 8 18.57 7.51 29.72
N ILE A 9 18.78 7.60 28.40
CA ILE A 9 17.74 7.32 27.40
C ILE A 9 17.36 5.83 27.41
N GLY A 10 18.32 4.93 27.57
CA GLY A 10 18.10 3.49 27.66
C GLY A 10 17.23 3.10 28.85
N ASP A 11 17.53 3.64 30.04
CA ASP A 11 16.72 3.43 31.25
C ASP A 11 15.31 4.03 31.11
N ALA A 12 15.19 5.14 30.36
CA ALA A 12 13.90 5.73 29.96
C ALA A 12 13.02 4.82 29.18
N LEU A 13 13.62 4.31 28.12
CA LEU A 13 12.94 3.44 27.22
C LEU A 13 12.53 2.16 27.95
N TRP A 14 13.45 1.56 28.72
CA TRP A 14 13.20 0.31 29.43
C TRP A 14 12.08 0.42 30.47
N ARG A 15 12.07 1.48 31.30
CA ARG A 15 11.02 1.69 32.30
C ARG A 15 9.66 1.99 31.66
N SER A 16 9.63 2.71 30.54
CA SER A 16 8.41 2.96 29.78
C SER A 16 7.85 1.67 29.15
N LEU A 17 8.72 0.80 28.63
CA LEU A 17 8.35 -0.47 28.01
C LEU A 17 7.93 -1.56 29.01
N ARG A 18 8.31 -1.45 30.29
CA ARG A 18 7.88 -2.40 31.34
C ARG A 18 6.37 -2.42 31.60
N ARG A 19 5.62 -1.40 31.15
CA ARG A 19 4.15 -1.43 31.10
C ARG A 19 3.70 -1.35 29.63
N PRO A 20 3.87 -2.46 28.87
CA PRO A 20 3.87 -2.41 27.42
C PRO A 20 2.48 -2.17 26.82
N ILE A 21 1.40 -2.30 27.59
CA ILE A 21 0.02 -2.26 27.07
C ILE A 21 -0.23 -1.00 26.24
N VAL A 22 0.11 0.18 26.77
CA VAL A 22 -0.16 1.46 26.11
C VAL A 22 0.73 1.69 24.88
N PRO A 23 2.07 1.53 24.95
CA PRO A 23 2.92 1.66 23.77
C PRO A 23 2.66 0.58 22.72
N LEU A 24 2.21 -0.61 23.11
CA LEU A 24 1.81 -1.69 22.19
C LEU A 24 0.50 -1.35 21.47
N LEU A 25 -0.50 -0.82 22.18
CA LEU A 25 -1.73 -0.31 21.55
C LEU A 25 -1.42 0.84 20.59
N TRP A 26 -0.45 1.70 20.94
CA TRP A 26 0.00 2.76 20.04
C TRP A 26 0.68 2.19 18.78
N ALA A 27 1.57 1.21 18.92
CA ALA A 27 2.19 0.51 17.78
C ALA A 27 1.13 -0.16 16.88
N LEU A 28 0.13 -0.81 17.47
CA LEU A 28 -0.99 -1.41 16.76
C LEU A 28 -1.79 -0.37 15.98
N ALA A 29 -2.04 0.80 16.57
CA ALA A 29 -2.72 1.89 15.88
C ALA A 29 -1.89 2.43 14.71
N VAL A 30 -0.57 2.56 14.85
CA VAL A 30 0.34 2.92 13.74
C VAL A 30 0.27 1.87 12.62
N ALA A 31 0.30 0.58 12.96
CA ALA A 31 0.13 -0.48 11.96
C ALA A 31 -1.24 -0.39 11.25
N ALA A 32 -2.31 -0.12 11.99
CA ALA A 32 -3.66 0.04 11.44
C ALA A 32 -3.78 1.23 10.48
N VAL A 33 -3.06 2.34 10.73
CA VAL A 33 -2.97 3.47 9.79
C VAL A 33 -2.32 3.03 8.48
N LEU A 34 -1.22 2.29 8.53
CA LEU A 34 -0.53 1.78 7.34
C LEU A 34 -1.40 0.80 6.56
N VAL A 35 -2.12 -0.10 7.24
CA VAL A 35 -3.10 -1.01 6.60
C VAL A 35 -4.21 -0.22 5.93
N SER A 36 -4.80 0.77 6.62
CA SER A 36 -5.88 1.59 6.07
C SER A 36 -5.44 2.40 4.86
N GLY A 37 -4.24 2.97 4.91
CA GLY A 37 -3.65 3.71 3.78
C GLY A 37 -3.42 2.81 2.57
N THR A 38 -2.91 1.60 2.80
CA THR A 38 -2.68 0.60 1.75
C THR A 38 -4.00 0.12 1.12
N ALA A 39 -5.02 -0.14 1.95
CA ALA A 39 -6.34 -0.54 1.48
C ALA A 39 -6.97 0.51 0.56
N LEU A 40 -6.77 1.80 0.83
CA LEU A 40 -7.26 2.88 0.00
C LEU A 40 -6.67 2.86 -1.42
N PHE A 41 -5.40 2.48 -1.58
CA PHE A 41 -4.75 2.36 -2.89
C PHE A 41 -5.32 1.23 -3.74
N PHE A 42 -5.85 0.17 -3.11
CA PHE A 42 -6.46 -0.95 -3.82
C PHE A 42 -7.90 -0.69 -4.25
N ILE A 43 -8.54 0.39 -3.80
CA ILE A 43 -9.91 0.74 -4.20
C ILE A 43 -9.87 1.57 -5.50
N PRO A 44 -10.50 1.11 -6.60
CA PRO A 44 -10.54 1.84 -7.86
C PRO A 44 -11.11 3.25 -7.71
N THR A 45 -10.52 4.21 -8.41
CA THR A 45 -10.92 5.62 -8.32
C THR A 45 -12.13 5.98 -9.20
N ALA A 46 -12.48 5.14 -10.18
CA ALA A 46 -13.58 5.37 -11.10
C ALA A 46 -14.93 4.94 -10.50
N PRO A 47 -16.00 5.75 -10.62
CA PRO A 47 -17.33 5.34 -10.22
C PRO A 47 -17.78 4.14 -11.08
N GLY A 48 -18.00 2.99 -10.46
CA GLY A 48 -18.56 1.83 -11.14
C GLY A 48 -19.96 2.14 -11.64
N THR A 49 -20.12 2.30 -12.97
CA THR A 49 -21.41 2.42 -13.63
C THR A 49 -22.24 1.15 -13.39
N VAL A 50 -23.54 1.32 -13.17
CA VAL A 50 -24.46 0.20 -12.92
C VAL A 50 -24.61 -0.58 -14.22
N GLY A 51 -24.33 -1.89 -14.19
CA GLY A 51 -24.27 -2.73 -15.39
C GLY A 51 -23.00 -2.46 -16.19
N GLY A 52 -21.83 -2.78 -15.63
CA GLY A 52 -20.54 -2.58 -16.30
C GLY A 52 -20.60 -3.14 -17.72
N ALA A 53 -20.33 -2.28 -18.70
CA ALA A 53 -20.32 -2.68 -20.09
C ALA A 53 -19.50 -3.98 -20.25
N PRO A 54 -19.98 -4.95 -21.03
CA PRO A 54 -19.26 -6.20 -21.21
C PRO A 54 -17.83 -5.90 -21.62
N GLU A 55 -16.87 -6.58 -20.98
CA GLU A 55 -15.47 -6.44 -21.35
C GLU A 55 -15.35 -6.91 -22.80
N SER A 56 -14.93 -5.96 -23.64
CA SER A 56 -14.92 -6.11 -25.08
C SER A 56 -13.48 -6.40 -25.49
N TYR A 57 -13.25 -7.60 -26.02
CA TYR A 57 -11.95 -8.10 -26.42
C TYR A 57 -11.87 -8.25 -27.94
N LEU A 58 -10.77 -7.80 -28.53
CA LEU A 58 -10.37 -8.16 -29.88
C LEU A 58 -9.22 -9.15 -29.79
N LEU A 59 -9.45 -10.36 -30.30
CA LEU A 59 -8.47 -11.42 -30.43
C LEU A 59 -7.83 -11.30 -31.81
N ALA A 60 -6.64 -10.71 -31.87
CA ALA A 60 -5.85 -10.65 -33.11
C ALA A 60 -4.93 -11.87 -33.19
N GLN A 61 -5.25 -12.79 -34.11
CA GLN A 61 -4.45 -13.99 -34.41
C GLN A 61 -3.21 -13.56 -35.20
N LEU A 62 -2.02 -14.01 -34.79
CA LEU A 62 -0.78 -13.64 -35.47
C LEU A 62 -0.40 -14.69 -36.53
N ALA A 63 -0.08 -14.22 -37.74
CA ALA A 63 0.26 -15.07 -38.89
C ALA A 63 1.66 -15.71 -38.81
N LEU A 64 2.60 -15.06 -38.10
CA LEU A 64 3.98 -15.53 -37.93
C LEU A 64 4.30 -15.77 -36.47
N ALA A 65 5.29 -16.63 -36.20
CA ALA A 65 5.95 -16.73 -34.90
C ALA A 65 6.90 -15.53 -34.71
N PRO A 66 6.45 -14.40 -34.13
CA PRO A 66 7.27 -13.20 -34.07
C PRO A 66 8.30 -13.38 -32.94
N SER A 67 9.47 -12.75 -33.06
CA SER A 67 10.43 -12.72 -31.94
C SER A 67 9.83 -11.99 -30.73
N GLU A 68 10.27 -12.30 -29.51
CA GLU A 68 9.80 -11.61 -28.29
C GLU A 68 9.93 -10.08 -28.38
N SER A 69 11.01 -9.60 -29.01
CA SER A 69 11.24 -8.17 -29.25
C SER A 69 10.27 -7.51 -30.24
N ALA A 70 9.69 -8.30 -31.15
CA ALA A 70 8.68 -7.83 -32.08
C ALA A 70 7.31 -7.77 -31.39
N ILE A 71 6.99 -8.78 -30.58
CA ILE A 71 5.75 -8.83 -29.78
C ILE A 71 5.70 -7.67 -28.78
N SER A 72 6.80 -7.39 -28.07
CA SER A 72 6.84 -6.32 -27.08
C SER A 72 6.68 -4.93 -27.72
N ARG A 73 7.32 -4.69 -28.86
CA ARG A 73 7.15 -3.45 -29.64
C ARG A 73 5.72 -3.29 -30.14
N LEU A 74 5.18 -4.33 -30.79
CA LEU A 74 3.81 -4.33 -31.31
C LEU A 74 2.79 -4.10 -30.19
N GLY A 75 2.95 -4.76 -29.04
CA GLY A 75 2.11 -4.57 -27.87
C GLY A 75 2.18 -3.14 -27.31
N SER A 76 3.39 -2.56 -27.25
CA SER A 76 3.58 -1.17 -26.79
C SER A 76 2.96 -0.14 -27.73
N GLU A 77 3.02 -0.38 -29.05
CA GLU A 77 2.42 0.49 -30.04
C GLU A 77 0.89 0.46 -29.95
N ILE A 78 0.30 -0.74 -29.92
CA ILE A 78 -1.16 -0.92 -29.83
C ILE A 78 -1.70 -0.36 -28.51
N TRP A 79 -0.94 -0.44 -27.41
CA TRP A 79 -1.33 0.15 -26.13
C TRP A 79 -1.55 1.67 -26.20
N THR A 80 -0.84 2.38 -27.09
CA THR A 80 -0.99 3.83 -27.24
C THR A 80 -2.21 4.24 -28.07
N TRP A 81 -2.93 3.29 -28.66
CA TRP A 81 -4.04 3.60 -29.54
C TRP A 81 -5.28 4.10 -28.77
N PRO A 82 -5.99 5.11 -29.32
CA PRO A 82 -7.21 5.60 -28.69
C PRO A 82 -8.28 4.51 -28.68
N GLY A 83 -8.84 4.23 -27.50
CA GLY A 83 -9.86 3.21 -27.32
C GLY A 83 -9.35 1.84 -26.84
N VAL A 84 -8.03 1.68 -26.64
CA VAL A 84 -7.43 0.49 -26.03
C VAL A 84 -7.26 0.68 -24.52
N ASP A 85 -7.77 -0.27 -23.73
CA ASP A 85 -7.64 -0.32 -22.27
C ASP A 85 -6.53 -1.27 -21.82
N GLY A 86 -6.18 -2.24 -22.66
CA GLY A 86 -4.95 -2.99 -22.48
C GLY A 86 -4.65 -3.99 -23.58
N VAL A 87 -3.41 -4.49 -23.59
CA VAL A 87 -2.92 -5.44 -24.57
C VAL A 87 -2.18 -6.57 -23.84
N THR A 88 -2.46 -7.81 -24.20
CA THR A 88 -1.80 -8.97 -23.62
C THR A 88 -1.54 -10.01 -24.70
N PHE A 89 -0.31 -10.49 -24.79
CA PHE A 89 0.03 -11.59 -25.68
C PHE A 89 -0.24 -12.92 -24.99
N ARG A 90 -0.81 -13.88 -25.72
CA ARG A 90 -1.21 -15.16 -25.17
C ARG A 90 -0.83 -16.34 -26.06
N PHE A 91 -0.55 -17.47 -25.42
CA PHE A 91 -0.11 -18.71 -26.06
C PHE A 91 -1.25 -19.74 -26.20
N PRO A 92 -1.17 -20.63 -27.20
CA PRO A 92 -2.11 -21.75 -27.35
C PRO A 92 -2.26 -22.57 -26.06
N GLY A 93 -3.49 -22.92 -25.69
CA GLY A 93 -3.79 -23.72 -24.50
C GLY A 93 -4.11 -22.90 -23.25
N GLU A 94 -3.95 -21.58 -23.31
CA GLU A 94 -4.39 -20.66 -22.27
C GLU A 94 -5.91 -20.39 -22.29
N SER A 95 -6.57 -20.39 -21.12
CA SER A 95 -8.04 -20.40 -21.01
C SER A 95 -8.72 -19.10 -20.52
N ASP A 96 -7.99 -18.12 -19.98
CA ASP A 96 -8.58 -16.92 -19.32
C ASP A 96 -7.93 -15.58 -19.76
N PRO A 97 -8.60 -14.64 -20.45
CA PRO A 97 -10.05 -14.41 -20.39
C PRO A 97 -10.90 -15.30 -21.29
N ILE A 98 -10.33 -15.84 -22.37
CA ILE A 98 -11.01 -16.67 -23.39
C ILE A 98 -10.03 -17.78 -23.81
N ALA A 99 -10.55 -18.98 -24.06
CA ALA A 99 -9.74 -20.09 -24.58
C ALA A 99 -9.24 -19.81 -25.99
N ILE A 100 -7.93 -19.95 -26.20
CA ILE A 100 -7.29 -19.74 -27.49
C ILE A 100 -6.51 -20.98 -27.93
N THR A 101 -6.60 -21.28 -29.23
CA THR A 101 -5.95 -22.43 -29.87
C THR A 101 -4.69 -22.00 -30.63
N GLU A 102 -4.51 -20.69 -30.86
CA GLU A 102 -3.43 -20.09 -31.63
C GLU A 102 -2.84 -18.89 -30.88
N ARG A 103 -1.62 -18.48 -31.25
CA ARG A 103 -0.96 -17.31 -30.66
C ARG A 103 -1.77 -16.06 -30.98
N THR A 104 -2.23 -15.40 -29.93
CA THR A 104 -3.23 -14.34 -30.05
C THR A 104 -2.82 -13.13 -29.22
N LEU A 105 -2.88 -11.96 -29.82
CA LEU A 105 -2.83 -10.69 -29.10
C LEU A 105 -4.25 -10.35 -28.65
N VAL A 106 -4.47 -10.36 -27.33
CA VAL A 106 -5.73 -9.98 -26.71
C VAL A 106 -5.70 -8.48 -26.43
N VAL A 107 -6.49 -7.74 -27.18
CA VAL A 107 -6.65 -6.29 -27.03
C VAL A 107 -7.97 -6.02 -26.32
N ARG A 108 -7.90 -5.48 -25.10
CA ARG A 108 -9.06 -5.05 -24.33
C ARG A 108 -9.42 -3.62 -24.71
N LEU A 109 -10.69 -3.38 -24.99
CA LEU A 109 -11.21 -2.08 -25.42
C LEU A 109 -11.74 -1.27 -24.24
N LEU A 110 -11.60 0.06 -24.29
CA LEU A 110 -12.18 1.01 -23.34
C LEU A 110 -13.72 1.07 -23.46
N SER A 111 -14.25 0.88 -24.67
CA SER A 111 -15.68 0.90 -24.95
C SER A 111 -16.01 0.07 -26.20
N ARG A 112 -17.28 -0.32 -26.33
CA ARG A 112 -17.80 -1.02 -27.52
C ARG A 112 -17.70 -0.15 -28.79
N GLU A 113 -17.76 1.16 -28.63
CA GLU A 113 -17.68 2.14 -29.73
C GLU A 113 -16.28 2.20 -30.33
N ALA A 114 -15.23 1.97 -29.53
CA ALA A 114 -13.85 1.92 -30.02
C ALA A 114 -13.56 0.69 -30.91
N ARG A 115 -14.43 -0.32 -30.90
CA ARG A 115 -14.24 -1.59 -31.60
C ARG A 115 -13.92 -1.40 -33.08
N ALA A 116 -14.76 -0.67 -33.82
CA ALA A 116 -14.62 -0.57 -35.27
C ALA A 116 -13.28 0.09 -35.67
N THR A 117 -12.88 1.11 -34.91
CA THR A 117 -11.63 1.84 -35.13
C THR A 117 -10.41 0.99 -34.80
N VAL A 118 -10.42 0.25 -33.69
CA VAL A 118 -9.30 -0.60 -33.29
C VAL A 118 -9.23 -1.86 -34.16
N GLU A 119 -10.36 -2.48 -34.50
CA GLU A 119 -10.44 -3.67 -35.35
C GLU A 119 -9.92 -3.39 -36.77
N SER A 120 -10.28 -2.26 -37.38
CA SER A 120 -9.77 -1.87 -38.70
C SER A 120 -8.25 -1.63 -38.70
N ARG A 121 -7.72 -1.00 -37.65
CA ARG A 121 -6.27 -0.81 -37.48
C ARG A 121 -5.53 -2.12 -37.27
N LEU A 122 -6.09 -3.04 -36.49
CA LEU A 122 -5.50 -4.36 -36.27
C LEU A 122 -5.45 -5.18 -37.58
N ARG A 123 -6.50 -5.12 -38.40
CA ARG A 123 -6.53 -5.81 -39.70
C ARG A 123 -5.59 -5.21 -40.73
N ALA A 124 -5.15 -3.97 -40.55
CA ALA A 124 -4.18 -3.32 -41.44
C ALA A 124 -2.73 -3.73 -41.14
N LEU A 125 -2.48 -4.41 -40.02
CA LEU A 125 -1.16 -4.90 -39.65
C LEU A 125 -0.82 -6.17 -40.43
N PRO A 126 0.35 -6.26 -41.09
CA PRO A 126 0.76 -7.44 -41.83
C PRO A 126 1.00 -8.67 -40.94
N GLU A 127 1.21 -8.46 -39.63
CA GLU A 127 1.42 -9.53 -38.66
C GLU A 127 0.12 -10.21 -38.18
N VAL A 128 -1.05 -9.63 -38.49
CA VAL A 128 -2.36 -10.09 -38.01
C VAL A 128 -3.11 -10.82 -39.12
N GLU A 129 -3.38 -12.11 -38.92
CA GLU A 129 -4.09 -12.94 -39.88
C GLU A 129 -5.61 -12.78 -39.76
N GLY A 130 -6.10 -12.57 -38.54
CA GLY A 130 -7.53 -12.49 -38.26
C GLY A 130 -7.82 -11.78 -36.95
N VAL A 131 -8.96 -11.09 -36.89
CA VAL A 131 -9.42 -10.42 -35.67
C VAL A 131 -10.81 -10.93 -35.31
N ARG A 132 -10.96 -11.47 -34.11
CA ARG A 132 -12.25 -11.97 -33.59
C ARG A 132 -12.69 -11.16 -32.38
N TYR A 133 -13.94 -10.72 -32.40
CA TYR A 133 -14.53 -9.99 -31.30
C TYR A 133 -15.20 -10.91 -30.28
N HIS A 134 -14.96 -10.66 -29.00
CA HIS A 134 -15.62 -11.37 -27.90
C HIS A 134 -16.04 -10.39 -26.81
N GLU A 135 -17.24 -10.60 -26.27
CA GLU A 135 -17.75 -9.90 -25.10
C GLU A 135 -17.85 -10.90 -23.94
N ARG A 136 -17.36 -10.51 -22.76
CA ARG A 136 -17.55 -11.28 -21.52
C ARG A 136 -18.20 -10.38 -20.46
N PRO A 137 -19.12 -10.90 -19.62
CA PRO A 137 -19.54 -10.20 -18.42
C PRO A 137 -18.30 -9.81 -17.61
N SER A 138 -18.20 -8.54 -17.22
CA SER A 138 -17.01 -8.02 -16.53
C SER A 138 -16.75 -8.84 -15.26
N ALA A 139 -15.53 -9.35 -15.11
CA ALA A 139 -15.10 -10.06 -13.89
C ALA A 139 -14.72 -9.07 -12.78
N ARG A 140 -14.72 -7.76 -13.09
CA ARG A 140 -14.39 -6.70 -12.15
C ARG A 140 -15.48 -6.57 -11.09
N THR A 141 -15.22 -7.14 -9.93
CA THR A 141 -16.07 -6.97 -8.75
C THR A 141 -16.26 -5.47 -8.49
N ARG A 142 -17.50 -4.98 -8.63
CA ARG A 142 -17.84 -3.57 -8.38
C ARG A 142 -17.54 -3.26 -6.92
N VAL A 143 -16.53 -2.43 -6.65
CA VAL A 143 -16.33 -1.88 -5.32
C VAL A 143 -17.28 -0.69 -5.16
N PRO A 144 -18.26 -0.70 -4.23
CA PRO A 144 -19.21 0.39 -4.08
C PRO A 144 -18.48 1.71 -3.80
N PRO A 145 -18.92 2.87 -4.30
CA PRO A 145 -18.28 4.16 -3.97
C PRO A 145 -18.24 4.43 -2.45
N ALA A 146 -19.21 3.87 -1.70
CA ALA A 146 -19.23 3.87 -0.24
C ALA A 146 -18.00 3.19 0.40
N SER A 147 -17.38 2.21 -0.27
CA SER A 147 -16.16 1.55 0.22
C SER A 147 -14.98 2.51 0.34
N ARG A 148 -14.85 3.45 -0.60
CA ARG A 148 -13.78 4.44 -0.58
C ARG A 148 -13.98 5.43 0.56
N VAL A 149 -15.23 5.86 0.76
CA VAL A 149 -15.59 6.70 1.91
C VAL A 149 -15.31 5.95 3.21
N ALA A 150 -15.70 4.67 3.32
CA ALA A 150 -15.41 3.85 4.49
C ALA A 150 -13.89 3.69 4.74
N ALA A 151 -13.09 3.47 3.70
CA ALA A 151 -11.64 3.38 3.80
C ALA A 151 -10.99 4.71 4.24
N LEU A 152 -11.48 5.84 3.72
CA LEU A 152 -11.05 7.17 4.16
C LEU A 152 -11.41 7.43 5.63
N VAL A 153 -12.62 7.09 6.04
CA VAL A 153 -13.06 7.21 7.44
C VAL A 153 -12.22 6.33 8.34
N ALA A 154 -11.92 5.09 7.93
CA ALA A 154 -11.02 4.19 8.66
C ALA A 154 -9.60 4.76 8.77
N LEU A 155 -9.06 5.32 7.69
CA LEU A 155 -7.74 5.96 7.69
C LEU A 155 -7.68 7.16 8.63
N VAL A 156 -8.64 8.08 8.54
CA VAL A 156 -8.70 9.27 9.39
C VAL A 156 -8.92 8.87 10.85
N GLY A 157 -9.81 7.91 11.12
CA GLY A 157 -10.11 7.40 12.46
C GLY A 157 -8.91 6.71 13.11
N THR A 158 -8.22 5.84 12.37
CA THR A 158 -7.00 5.16 12.87
C THR A 158 -5.86 6.15 13.07
N LEU A 159 -5.73 7.18 12.22
CA LEU A 159 -4.72 8.23 12.39
C LEU A 159 -4.99 9.04 13.66
N ALA A 160 -6.22 9.50 13.86
CA ALA A 160 -6.62 10.21 15.08
C ALA A 160 -6.37 9.34 16.33
N LEU A 161 -6.72 8.05 16.27
CA LEU A 161 -6.47 7.10 17.34
C LEU A 161 -4.96 6.93 17.63
N ALA A 162 -4.13 6.80 16.60
CA ALA A 162 -2.68 6.67 16.74
C ALA A 162 -2.05 7.91 17.40
N LEU A 163 -2.47 9.12 16.98
CA LEU A 163 -1.99 10.37 17.58
C LEU A 163 -2.45 10.54 19.03
N TRP A 164 -3.71 10.20 19.32
CA TRP A 164 -4.26 10.25 20.68
C TRP A 164 -3.57 9.26 21.64
N LEU A 165 -3.33 8.02 21.17
CA LEU A 165 -2.57 7.02 21.93
C LEU A 165 -1.11 7.44 22.13
N GLY A 166 -0.49 8.07 21.13
CA GLY A 166 0.84 8.67 21.28
C GLY A 166 0.88 9.73 22.37
N HIS A 167 -0.07 10.67 22.35
CA HIS A 167 -0.21 11.68 23.39
C HIS A 167 -0.37 11.05 24.80
N ARG A 168 -1.30 10.10 24.95
CA ARG A 168 -1.53 9.37 26.21
C ARG A 168 -0.31 8.56 26.67
N SER A 169 0.45 7.99 25.74
CA SER A 169 1.65 7.19 26.05
C SER A 169 2.78 8.07 26.56
N VAL A 170 3.07 9.16 25.85
CA VAL A 170 4.16 10.07 26.20
C VAL A 170 3.85 10.85 27.47
N THR A 171 2.61 11.30 27.68
CA THR A 171 2.20 11.94 28.94
C THR A 171 2.35 11.00 30.14
N ARG A 172 1.97 9.72 30.00
CA ARG A 172 2.21 8.70 31.03
C ARG A 172 3.70 8.46 31.28
N ALA A 173 4.50 8.36 30.22
CA ALA A 173 5.94 8.22 30.35
C ALA A 173 6.56 9.42 31.08
N ALA A 174 6.13 10.65 30.74
CA ALA A 174 6.58 11.86 31.41
C ALA A 174 6.18 11.90 32.89
N ALA A 175 4.98 11.41 33.25
CA ALA A 175 4.54 11.33 34.64
C ALA A 175 5.37 10.33 35.46
N LEU A 176 5.74 9.19 34.88
CA LEU A 176 6.63 8.20 35.52
C LEU A 176 8.03 8.78 35.79
N TRP A 177 8.43 9.79 35.02
CA TRP A 177 9.76 10.40 34.96
C TRP A 177 9.78 11.82 35.55
N GLY A 178 8.68 12.24 36.16
CA GLY A 178 8.49 13.64 36.56
C GLY A 178 9.54 14.12 37.56
N LYS A 179 9.97 13.25 38.48
CA LYS A 179 10.99 13.57 39.49
C LYS A 179 12.36 13.78 38.86
N GLU A 180 12.78 12.85 37.99
CA GLU A 180 14.04 12.91 37.27
C GLU A 180 14.10 14.11 36.32
N LEU A 181 13.00 14.40 35.63
CA LEU A 181 12.88 15.58 34.76
C LEU A 181 12.94 16.89 35.54
N ALA A 182 12.36 16.95 36.74
CA ALA A 182 12.46 18.12 37.61
C ALA A 182 13.90 18.34 38.09
N LEU A 183 14.62 17.27 38.45
CA LEU A 183 16.03 17.33 38.80
C LEU A 183 16.89 17.81 37.63
N LEU A 184 16.75 17.21 36.44
CA LEU A 184 17.48 17.65 35.24
C LEU A 184 17.21 19.11 34.90
N ARG A 185 15.95 19.56 35.05
CA ARG A 185 15.58 20.96 34.87
C ARG A 185 16.25 21.87 35.89
N SER A 186 16.36 21.44 37.14
CA SER A 186 17.06 22.20 38.20
C SER A 186 18.57 22.33 37.94
N CYS A 187 19.17 21.38 37.22
CA CYS A 187 20.56 21.44 36.77
C CYS A 187 20.78 22.30 35.50
N GLY A 188 19.75 22.95 34.97
CA GLY A 188 19.87 23.82 33.79
C GLY A 188 19.97 23.07 32.46
N VAL A 189 19.54 21.81 32.39
CA VAL A 189 19.58 21.00 31.16
C VAL A 189 18.67 21.59 30.08
N SER A 190 19.12 21.56 28.82
CA SER A 190 18.37 22.11 27.70
C SER A 190 17.00 21.42 27.48
N PRO A 191 15.96 22.17 27.06
CA PRO A 191 14.64 21.59 26.77
C PRO A 191 14.65 20.49 25.70
N ALA A 192 15.59 20.57 24.75
CA ALA A 192 15.76 19.56 23.73
C ALA A 192 16.22 18.22 24.32
N LEU A 193 17.18 18.24 25.25
CA LEU A 193 17.68 17.01 25.89
C LEU A 193 16.62 16.38 26.81
N MET A 194 15.79 17.21 27.46
CA MET A 194 14.64 16.72 28.24
C MET A 194 13.58 16.01 27.39
N ARG A 195 13.47 16.33 26.09
CA ARG A 195 12.49 15.72 25.18
C ARG A 195 13.01 14.47 24.45
N ALA A 196 14.33 14.30 24.36
CA ALA A 196 14.99 13.18 23.70
C ALA A 196 14.44 11.78 24.06
N PRO A 197 14.18 11.43 25.34
CA PRO A 197 13.63 10.11 25.67
C PRO A 197 12.23 9.88 25.08
N PHE A 198 11.41 10.92 24.95
CA PHE A 198 10.06 10.81 24.38
C PHE A 198 10.08 10.64 22.86
N PHE A 199 10.97 11.36 22.16
CA PHE A 199 11.18 11.15 20.73
C PHE A 199 11.73 9.76 20.45
N THR A 200 12.63 9.26 21.31
CA THR A 200 13.16 7.90 21.20
C THR A 200 12.05 6.86 21.41
N LEU A 201 11.20 7.04 22.42
CA LEU A 201 10.02 6.19 22.64
C LEU A 201 9.11 6.18 21.41
N GLY A 202 8.81 7.35 20.84
CA GLY A 202 8.00 7.49 19.64
C GLY A 202 8.61 6.79 18.43
N ALA A 203 9.92 6.96 18.20
CA ALA A 203 10.63 6.29 17.12
C ALA A 203 10.59 4.77 17.25
N VAL A 204 10.83 4.24 18.46
CA VAL A 204 10.78 2.79 18.73
C VAL A 204 9.37 2.24 18.52
N VAL A 205 8.34 2.91 19.05
CA VAL A 205 6.94 2.48 18.85
C VAL A 205 6.55 2.54 17.37
N GLY A 206 6.98 3.59 16.66
CA GLY A 206 6.78 3.72 15.22
C GLY A 206 7.44 2.62 14.40
N LEU A 207 8.66 2.23 14.78
CA LEU A 207 9.39 1.12 14.16
C LEU A 207 8.68 -0.21 14.41
N VAL A 208 8.22 -0.46 15.65
CA VAL A 208 7.43 -1.65 16.00
C VAL A 208 6.10 -1.68 15.22
N GLY A 209 5.41 -0.54 15.08
CA GLY A 209 4.18 -0.44 14.29
C GLY A 209 4.41 -0.71 12.79
N GLY A 210 5.47 -0.14 12.21
CA GLY A 210 5.87 -0.43 10.83
C GLY A 210 6.27 -1.90 10.62
N GLY A 211 7.02 -2.47 11.57
CA GLY A 211 7.37 -3.89 11.58
C GLY A 211 6.15 -4.81 11.64
N LEU A 212 5.18 -4.48 12.50
CA LEU A 212 3.93 -5.24 12.59
C LEU A 212 3.14 -5.19 11.28
N TYR A 213 3.05 -4.02 10.64
CA TYR A 213 2.45 -3.88 9.31
C TYR A 213 3.15 -4.80 8.28
N ILE A 214 4.48 -4.84 8.26
CA ILE A 214 5.24 -5.72 7.36
C ILE A 214 4.90 -7.19 7.60
N VAL A 215 4.82 -7.62 8.87
CA VAL A 215 4.42 -8.99 9.23
C VAL A 215 3.01 -9.29 8.71
N VAL A 216 2.06 -8.35 8.84
CA VAL A 216 0.71 -8.51 8.29
C VAL A 216 0.74 -8.65 6.77
N CYS A 217 1.48 -7.81 6.05
CA CYS A 217 1.63 -7.93 4.59
C CYS A 217 2.22 -9.28 4.17
N TRP A 218 3.24 -9.76 4.89
CA TRP A 218 3.84 -11.07 4.63
C TRP A 218 2.87 -12.23 4.88
N ALA A 219 2.09 -12.15 5.97
CA ALA A 219 1.07 -13.16 6.29
C ALA A 219 -0.02 -13.20 5.21
N VAL A 220 -0.52 -12.05 4.76
CA VAL A 220 -1.50 -11.97 3.67
C VAL A 220 -0.93 -12.54 2.36
N TRP A 221 0.31 -12.19 2.04
CA TRP A 221 1.01 -12.70 0.86
C TRP A 221 1.15 -14.22 0.83
N THR A 222 1.64 -14.79 1.94
CA THR A 222 1.82 -16.24 2.08
C THR A 222 0.49 -17.00 2.05
N TRP A 223 -0.56 -16.41 2.63
CA TRP A 223 -1.90 -16.98 2.59
C TRP A 223 -2.47 -17.01 1.17
N TRP A 224 -2.31 -15.93 0.39
CA TRP A 224 -2.76 -15.91 -1.02
C TRP A 224 -2.02 -16.90 -1.92
N ARG A 225 -0.72 -17.12 -1.71
CA ARG A 225 0.04 -18.14 -2.46
C ARG A 225 -0.46 -19.58 -2.24
N SER A 226 -1.11 -19.84 -1.11
CA SER A 226 -1.66 -21.15 -0.79
C SER A 226 -2.94 -21.48 -1.59
N LEU A 227 -3.56 -20.50 -2.24
CA LEU A 227 -4.75 -20.69 -3.08
C LEU A 227 -4.34 -20.97 -4.54
N PRO A 228 -4.64 -22.15 -5.10
CA PRO A 228 -4.15 -22.58 -6.42
C PRO A 228 -4.65 -21.72 -7.59
N TYR A 229 -5.75 -20.97 -7.42
CA TYR A 229 -6.35 -20.12 -8.46
C TYR A 229 -5.73 -18.72 -8.57
N LEU A 230 -4.87 -18.31 -7.62
CA LEU A 230 -4.29 -16.96 -7.54
C LEU A 230 -2.78 -16.94 -7.80
N ARG A 231 -2.19 -18.10 -8.13
CA ARG A 231 -0.73 -18.29 -8.26
C ARG A 231 -0.09 -17.46 -9.37
N ASP A 232 -0.86 -17.17 -10.43
CA ASP A 232 -0.38 -16.47 -11.63
C ASP A 232 -0.58 -14.95 -11.58
N VAL A 233 -1.29 -14.43 -10.57
CA VAL A 233 -1.67 -13.00 -10.51
C VAL A 233 -0.61 -12.11 -9.87
N VAL A 234 0.41 -12.66 -9.18
CA VAL A 234 1.40 -11.81 -8.51
C VAL A 234 2.87 -12.20 -8.73
N PRO A 235 3.41 -12.07 -9.96
CA PRO A 235 4.85 -12.19 -10.19
C PRO A 235 5.66 -11.03 -9.59
N SER A 236 5.02 -9.89 -9.29
CA SER A 236 5.71 -8.61 -9.02
C SER A 236 5.93 -8.28 -7.54
N PHE A 237 5.35 -9.02 -6.60
CA PHE A 237 5.48 -8.73 -5.15
C PHE A 237 6.93 -8.76 -4.64
N PRO A 238 7.80 -9.72 -5.05
CA PRO A 238 9.18 -9.74 -4.59
C PRO A 238 9.98 -8.49 -5.01
N TYR A 239 9.64 -7.88 -6.15
CA TYR A 239 10.32 -6.69 -6.66
C TYR A 239 9.98 -5.43 -5.86
N VAL A 240 8.73 -5.28 -5.41
CA VAL A 240 8.27 -4.13 -4.61
C VAL A 240 8.49 -4.32 -3.11
N TRP A 241 8.93 -5.50 -2.68
CA TRP A 241 9.08 -5.83 -1.26
C TRP A 241 10.10 -4.93 -0.52
N PRO A 242 11.31 -4.68 -1.05
CA PRO A 242 12.28 -3.83 -0.34
C PRO A 242 11.79 -2.38 -0.20
N SER A 243 11.16 -1.83 -1.23
CA SER A 243 10.62 -0.46 -1.18
C SER A 243 9.43 -0.36 -0.22
N LEU A 244 8.54 -1.35 -0.20
CA LEU A 244 7.44 -1.42 0.77
C LEU A 244 7.95 -1.44 2.21
N VAL A 245 8.96 -2.26 2.51
CA VAL A 245 9.57 -2.32 3.85
C VAL A 245 10.15 -0.96 4.24
N MET A 246 10.93 -0.34 3.35
CA MET A 246 11.58 0.94 3.63
C MET A 246 10.55 2.07 3.88
N VAL A 247 9.53 2.15 3.03
CA VAL A 247 8.46 3.15 3.14
C VAL A 247 7.61 2.91 4.39
N ALA A 248 7.26 1.66 4.69
CA ALA A 248 6.47 1.32 5.87
C ALA A 248 7.19 1.68 7.18
N LEU A 249 8.49 1.39 7.27
CA LEU A 249 9.30 1.77 8.44
C LEU A 249 9.46 3.29 8.53
N ALA A 250 9.72 3.97 7.42
CA ALA A 250 9.85 5.43 7.40
C ALA A 250 8.57 6.13 7.86
N ILE A 251 7.41 5.73 7.33
CA ILE A 251 6.12 6.27 7.73
C ILE A 251 5.79 5.88 9.18
N GLY A 252 6.04 4.63 9.59
CA GLY A 252 5.84 4.18 10.96
C GLY A 252 6.61 5.02 11.98
N VAL A 253 7.91 5.22 11.74
CA VAL A 253 8.76 6.11 12.56
C VAL A 253 8.25 7.54 12.53
N GLY A 254 7.88 8.07 11.35
CA GLY A 254 7.31 9.40 11.21
C GLY A 254 6.05 9.61 12.07
N LEU A 255 5.11 8.67 12.03
CA LEU A 255 3.89 8.69 12.84
C LEU A 255 4.19 8.59 14.34
N GLY A 256 5.15 7.75 14.72
CA GLY A 256 5.62 7.64 16.10
C GLY A 256 6.23 8.94 16.64
N LEU A 257 7.08 9.59 15.83
CA LEU A 257 7.66 10.90 16.16
C LEU A 257 6.59 12.00 16.24
N MET A 258 5.59 12.00 15.35
CA MET A 258 4.48 12.95 15.40
C MET A 258 3.66 12.82 16.68
N GLY A 259 3.35 11.59 17.12
CA GLY A 259 2.67 11.38 18.39
C GLY A 259 3.47 11.92 19.58
N ALA A 260 4.80 11.75 19.57
CA ALA A 260 5.67 12.32 20.60
C ALA A 260 5.79 13.85 20.54
N LEU A 261 5.82 14.41 19.32
CA LEU A 261 5.87 15.85 19.10
C LEU A 261 4.61 16.54 19.66
N ILE A 262 3.43 16.04 19.32
CA ILE A 262 2.15 16.58 19.81
C ILE A 262 2.10 16.55 21.34
N ALA A 263 2.57 15.47 21.96
CA ALA A 263 2.60 15.34 23.41
C ALA A 263 3.53 16.34 24.11
N THR A 264 4.67 16.65 23.50
CA THR A 264 5.70 17.52 24.10
C THR A 264 5.51 19.00 23.81
N LEU A 265 4.71 19.35 22.80
CA LEU A 265 4.32 20.72 22.45
C LEU A 265 2.98 21.13 23.05
N ALA A 266 2.12 20.19 23.44
CA ALA A 266 0.86 20.52 24.10
C ALA A 266 1.12 21.28 25.40
N PRO A 267 0.49 22.45 25.63
CA PRO A 267 0.64 23.19 26.87
C PRO A 267 0.18 22.30 28.03
N SER A 268 1.04 22.11 29.03
CA SER A 268 0.66 21.46 30.28
C SER A 268 -0.51 22.25 30.88
N PRO A 269 -1.65 21.62 31.23
CA PRO A 269 -2.63 22.27 32.09
C PRO A 269 -1.88 22.70 33.34
N ARG A 270 -1.85 24.03 33.54
CA ARG A 270 -1.08 24.72 34.57
C ARG A 270 -1.38 24.11 35.94
N SER A 271 -0.32 23.82 36.69
CA SER A 271 -0.35 23.96 38.16
C SER A 271 -0.22 25.44 38.48
#